data_AF-D3FQJ9-F1
#
_entry.id   AF-D3FQJ9-F1
#
_cell.length_a   1.000
_cell.length_b   1.000
_cell.length_c   1.000
_cell.angle_alpha   90.00
_cell.angle_beta   90.00
_cell.angle_gamma   90.00
#
_symmetry.space_group_name_H-M   'P 1'
#
loop_
_entity.id
_entity.type
_entity.pdbx_description
1 polymer ?
#
loop_
_entity_poly.entity_id
_entity_poly.type
_entity_poly.pdbx_seq_one_letter_code
_entity_poly.pdbx_strand_id
1 'polypeptide(L)'
;MDKETFKSLMTFGAIVGASGLIILLFSVNIGLGLSHSWLNSQGGMADTHLFETVTKSYTNAIIIIGGVLFALGSAVITAVQFIDRLKTPV
;
A
#
# COMPACT_ATOMS: atom_id res chain seq x y z
N MET A 1 -25.30 9.72 9.69
CA MET A 1 -25.00 8.57 8.80
C MET A 1 -25.60 7.37 9.50
N ASP A 2 -26.13 6.39 8.79
CA ASP A 2 -26.59 5.19 9.49
C ASP A 2 -25.38 4.39 10.02
N LYS A 3 -25.62 3.58 11.05
CA LYS A 3 -24.56 2.85 11.75
C LYS A 3 -23.90 1.78 10.87
N GLU A 4 -24.63 1.21 9.92
CA GLU A 4 -24.13 0.15 9.06
C GLU A 4 -23.15 0.71 8.03
N THR A 5 -23.52 1.80 7.37
CA THR A 5 -22.66 2.53 6.42
C THR A 5 -21.38 3.02 7.11
N PHE A 6 -21.49 3.59 8.33
CA PHE A 6 -20.33 4.01 9.11
C PHE A 6 -19.38 2.84 9.37
N LYS A 7 -19.90 1.71 9.87
CA LYS A 7 -19.10 0.52 10.19
C LYS A 7 -18.45 -0.07 8.95
N SER A 8 -19.18 -0.14 7.84
CA SER A 8 -18.69 -0.65 6.56
C SER A 8 -17.51 0.19 6.04
N LEU A 9 -17.65 1.52 5.99
CA LEU A 9 -16.59 2.43 5.53
C LEU A 9 -15.37 2.42 6.44
N MET A 10 -15.56 2.37 7.77
CA MET A 10 -14.47 2.22 8.73
C MET A 10 -13.70 0.92 8.52
N THR A 11 -14.42 -0.19 8.32
CA THR A 11 -13.82 -1.51 8.07
C THR A 11 -13.06 -1.50 6.74
N PHE A 12 -13.65 -0.93 5.69
CA PHE A 12 -12.99 -0.78 4.39
C PHE A 12 -11.70 0.04 4.50
N GLY A 13 -11.77 1.24 5.10
CA GLY A 13 -10.60 2.08 5.31
C GLY A 13 -9.51 1.40 6.13
N ALA A 14 -9.88 0.62 7.14
CA ALA A 14 -8.93 -0.15 7.95
C ALA A 14 -8.25 -1.27 7.15
N ILE A 15 -9.00 -2.02 6.33
CA ILE A 15 -8.44 -3.08 5.48
C ILE A 15 -7.50 -2.48 4.42
N VAL A 16 -7.92 -1.39 3.77
CA VAL A 16 -7.11 -0.70 2.75
C VAL A 16 -5.85 -0.10 3.39
N GLY A 17 -5.98 0.56 4.53
CA GLY A 17 -4.86 1.11 5.27
C GLY A 17 -3.88 0.03 5.73
N ALA A 18 -4.38 -1.02 6.38
CA ALA A 18 -3.56 -2.12 6.86
C ALA A 18 -2.84 -2.85 5.71
N SER A 19 -3.51 -3.09 4.59
CA SER A 19 -2.87 -3.70 3.42
C SER A 19 -1.77 -2.80 2.83
N GLY A 20 -2.01 -1.48 2.72
CA GLY A 20 -0.98 -0.51 2.33
C GLY A 20 0.23 -0.54 3.28
N LEU A 21 -0.01 -0.60 4.59
CA LEU A 21 1.06 -0.68 5.60
C LEU A 21 1.87 -1.98 5.48
N ILE A 22 1.20 -3.12 5.30
CA ILE A 22 1.87 -4.41 5.07
C ILE A 22 2.76 -4.31 3.82
N ILE A 23 2.24 -3.79 2.72
CA ILE A 23 3.01 -3.61 1.48
C ILE A 23 4.26 -2.75 1.71
N LEU A 24 4.15 -1.66 2.48
CA LEU A 24 5.29 -0.80 2.83
C LEU A 24 6.36 -1.56 3.63
N LEU A 25 5.95 -2.29 4.67
CA LEU A 25 6.86 -3.03 5.56
C LEU A 25 7.59 -4.18 4.82
N PHE A 26 6.92 -4.80 3.86
CA PHE A 26 7.47 -5.90 3.07
C PHE A 26 7.98 -5.47 1.68
N SER A 27 8.06 -4.16 1.40
CA SER A 27 8.37 -3.62 0.07
C SER A 27 9.70 -4.10 -0.50
N VAL A 28 10.73 -4.20 0.34
CA VAL A 28 12.05 -4.71 -0.06
C VAL A 28 11.97 -6.18 -0.46
N ASN A 29 11.30 -7.03 0.33
CA ASN A 29 11.14 -8.45 0.04
C ASN A 29 10.35 -8.68 -1.26
N ILE A 30 9.27 -7.92 -1.45
CA ILE A 30 8.46 -7.98 -2.68
C ILE A 30 9.29 -7.51 -3.88
N GLY A 31 10.00 -6.39 -3.75
CA GLY A 31 10.87 -5.87 -4.82
C GLY A 31 12.00 -6.82 -5.20
N LEU A 32 12.62 -7.48 -4.22
CA LEU A 32 13.62 -8.53 -4.46
C LEU A 32 13.01 -9.73 -5.19
N GLY A 33 11.83 -10.21 -4.76
CA GLY A 33 11.13 -11.30 -5.44
C GLY A 33 10.83 -11.00 -6.91
N LEU A 34 10.35 -9.80 -7.21
CA LEU A 34 10.12 -9.33 -8.58
C LEU A 34 11.42 -9.25 -9.39
N SER A 35 12.51 -8.81 -8.75
CA SER A 35 13.82 -8.70 -9.39
C SER A 35 14.42 -10.06 -9.70
N HIS A 36 14.25 -11.05 -8.82
CA HIS A 36 14.64 -12.43 -9.11
C HIS A 36 13.80 -13.05 -10.22
N SER A 37 12.49 -12.78 -10.27
CA SER A 37 11.65 -13.21 -11.39
C SER A 37 12.09 -12.60 -12.72
N TRP A 38 12.46 -11.31 -12.70
CA TRP A 38 13.03 -10.64 -13.86
C TRP A 38 14.41 -11.21 -14.23
N LEU A 39 15.28 -11.50 -13.26
CA LEU A 39 16.58 -12.12 -13.52
C LEU A 39 16.43 -13.50 -14.18
N ASN A 40 15.49 -14.30 -13.72
CA ASN A 40 15.20 -15.61 -14.31
C ASN A 40 14.69 -15.49 -15.75
N SER A 41 13.92 -14.45 -16.08
CA SER A 41 13.48 -14.21 -17.46
C SER A 41 14.62 -13.74 -18.39
N GLN A 42 15.72 -13.23 -17.82
CA GLN A 42 16.96 -12.92 -18.53
C GLN A 42 17.93 -14.11 -18.64
N GLY A 43 17.54 -15.31 -18.22
CA GLY A 43 18.39 -16.50 -18.24
C GLY A 43 19.25 -16.70 -16.99
N GLY A 44 18.93 -15.99 -15.89
CA GLY A 44 19.53 -16.21 -14.57
C GLY A 44 20.85 -15.49 -14.33
N MET A 45 21.33 -14.68 -15.28
CA MET A 45 22.57 -13.92 -15.18
C MET A 45 22.33 -12.47 -15.60
N ALA A 46 22.79 -11.54 -14.78
CA ALA A 46 22.76 -10.11 -15.08
C ALA A 46 23.97 -9.44 -14.43
N ASP A 47 24.38 -8.31 -15.00
CA ASP A 47 25.33 -7.42 -14.35
C ASP A 47 24.79 -6.96 -12.98
N THR A 48 25.67 -6.87 -11.98
CA THR A 48 25.28 -6.54 -10.60
C THR A 48 24.66 -5.15 -10.50
N HIS A 49 25.16 -4.15 -11.24
CA HIS A 49 24.58 -2.80 -11.23
C HIS A 49 23.20 -2.77 -11.90
N LEU A 50 23.02 -3.57 -12.95
CA LEU A 50 21.72 -3.73 -13.61
C LEU A 50 20.69 -4.34 -12.65
N PHE A 51 21.05 -5.43 -11.95
CA PHE A 51 20.17 -6.09 -10.98
C PHE A 51 19.81 -5.17 -9.81
N GLU A 52 20.78 -4.43 -9.27
CA GLU A 52 20.55 -3.47 -8.19
C GLU A 52 19.59 -2.34 -8.64
N THR A 53 19.76 -1.84 -9.86
CA THR A 53 18.90 -0.80 -10.43
C THR A 53 17.46 -1.29 -10.59
N VAL A 54 17.27 -2.49 -11.12
CA VAL A 54 15.94 -3.11 -11.26
C VAL A 54 15.30 -3.33 -9.89
N THR A 55 16.08 -3.81 -8.92
CA THR A 55 15.61 -4.02 -7.53
C THR A 55 15.14 -2.72 -6.91
N LYS A 56 15.95 -1.66 -6.98
CA LYS A 56 15.55 -0.34 -6.49
C LYS A 56 14.29 0.18 -7.18
N SER A 57 14.18 -0.02 -8.49
CA SER A 57 13.00 0.39 -9.27
C SER A 57 11.73 -0.31 -8.80
N TYR A 58 11.75 -1.65 -8.69
CA TYR A 58 10.60 -2.41 -8.19
C TYR A 58 10.27 -2.07 -6.73
N THR A 59 11.26 -2.00 -5.84
CA THR A 59 11.03 -1.61 -4.44
C THR A 59 10.40 -0.22 -4.35
N ASN A 60 10.89 0.76 -5.12
CA ASN A 60 10.33 2.11 -5.12
C ASN A 60 8.88 2.13 -5.62
N ALA A 61 8.57 1.39 -6.68
CA ALA A 61 7.20 1.25 -7.17
C ALA A 61 6.26 0.65 -6.10
N ILE A 62 6.73 -0.38 -5.39
CA ILE A 62 5.96 -1.00 -4.29
C ILE A 62 5.77 -0.04 -3.11
N ILE A 63 6.79 0.75 -2.76
CA ILE A 63 6.67 1.79 -1.73
C ILE A 63 5.60 2.83 -2.13
N ILE A 64 5.60 3.29 -3.38
CA ILE A 64 4.61 4.25 -3.88
C ILE A 64 3.20 3.64 -3.78
N ILE A 65 3.02 2.40 -4.24
CA ILE A 65 1.72 1.71 -4.18
C ILE A 65 1.26 1.55 -2.73
N GLY A 66 2.11 1.03 -1.85
CA GLY A 66 1.81 0.85 -0.43
C GLY A 66 1.49 2.18 0.27
N GLY A 67 2.25 3.24 -0.05
CA GLY A 67 2.05 4.59 0.48
C GLY A 67 0.70 5.18 0.06
N VAL A 68 0.32 5.05 -1.23
CA VAL A 68 -0.98 5.51 -1.73
C VAL A 68 -2.12 4.75 -1.06
N LEU A 69 -2.02 3.42 -0.96
CA LEU A 69 -3.03 2.59 -0.26
C LEU A 69 -3.16 2.99 1.21
N PHE A 70 -2.05 3.15 1.91
CA PHE A 70 -2.04 3.56 3.31
C PHE A 70 -2.65 4.95 3.51
N ALA A 71 -2.28 5.91 2.66
CA ALA A 71 -2.82 7.26 2.68
C ALA A 71 -4.32 7.29 2.39
N LEU A 72 -4.78 6.54 1.39
CA LEU A 72 -6.21 6.43 1.05
C LEU A 72 -7.01 5.80 2.19
N GLY A 73 -6.55 4.69 2.76
CA GLY A 73 -7.23 4.05 3.89
C GLY A 73 -7.35 4.97 5.11
N SER A 74 -6.27 5.69 5.42
CA SER A 74 -6.24 6.68 6.51
C SER A 74 -7.14 7.89 6.23
N ALA A 75 -7.16 8.37 4.99
CA ALA A 75 -8.01 9.49 4.57
C ALA A 75 -9.49 9.14 4.64
N VAL A 76 -9.88 7.93 4.22
CA VAL A 76 -11.27 7.43 4.33
C VAL A 76 -11.71 7.42 5.79
N ILE A 77 -10.91 6.81 6.69
CA ILE A 77 -11.23 6.77 8.13
C ILE A 77 -11.42 8.19 8.69
N THR A 78 -10.48 9.09 8.38
CA THR A 78 -10.51 10.47 8.87
C THR A 78 -11.72 11.23 8.35
N ALA A 79 -12.04 11.11 7.05
CA ALA A 79 -13.19 11.75 6.44
C ALA A 79 -14.52 11.24 7.02
N VAL A 80 -14.65 9.93 7.21
CA VAL A 80 -15.83 9.29 7.80
C VAL A 80 -16.08 9.81 9.22
N GLN A 81 -15.03 9.86 10.05
CA GLN A 81 -15.13 10.41 11.40
C GLN A 81 -15.47 11.90 11.42
N PHE A 82 -14.88 12.68 10.52
CA PHE A 82 -15.16 14.11 10.39
C PHE A 82 -16.63 14.36 10.02
N ILE A 83 -17.16 13.64 9.03
CA ILE A 83 -18.56 13.75 8.60
C ILE A 83 -19.53 13.36 9.73
N ASP A 84 -19.20 12.33 10.52
CA ASP A 84 -20.03 11.89 11.64
C ASP A 84 -20.12 12.97 12.74
N ARG A 85 -18.99 13.64 13.04
CA ARG A 85 -18.95 14.78 13.98
C ARG A 85 -19.78 15.97 13.52
N LEU A 86 -19.84 16.25 12.21
CA LEU A 86 -20.68 17.34 11.69
C LEU A 86 -22.19 17.06 11.83
N LYS A 87 -22.60 15.79 11.87
CA LYS A 87 -24.01 15.38 11.99
C LYS A 87 -24.50 15.29 13.43
N THR A 88 -23.60 15.30 14.39
CA THR A 88 -23.90 15.34 15.83
C THR A 88 -23.56 16.74 16.36
N PRO A 89 -24.45 17.74 16.18
CA PRO A 89 -24.22 19.03 16.82
C PRO A 89 -24.22 18.80 18.34
N VAL A 90 -23.18 19.32 18.99
CA VAL A 90 -23.06 19.40 20.45
C VAL A 90 -24.27 20.13 21.02
#